data_AF-A0A2V5QH75-F1
#
_entry.id   AF-A0A2V5QH75-F1
#
_cell.length_a   1.000
_cell.length_b   1.000
_cell.length_c   1.000
_cell.angle_alpha   90.00
_cell.angle_beta   90.00
_cell.angle_gamma   90.00
#
_symmetry.space_group_name_H-M   'P 1'
#
loop_
_entity.id
_entity.type
_entity.pdbx_description
1 polymer ?
#
loop_
_entity_poly.entity_id
_entity_poly.type
_entity_poly.pdbx_seq_one_letter_code
_entity_poly.pdbx_strand_id
1 'polypeptide(L)'
;NRAISALPPGSTFKLITALSGLRGTKNLASAKYSCGGGVSYGDHFFQCWVNEKHYTHGTIGLADAIKVSCDSFFYQYGNAAGIQSIDAVGKMLGIGEESGLQLTGEQTGNMPGPEWMQIHHPQERWSQAQTANVSIGQGYTLVSPLQLAMAYAMIANG
;
A
#
# COMPACT_ATOMS: atom_id res chain seq x y z
N ASN A 1 15.17 -8.25 -17.12
CA ASN A 1 15.55 -6.83 -16.92
C ASN A 1 14.88 -6.36 -15.62
N ARG A 2 15.64 -5.98 -14.58
CA ARG A 2 15.08 -5.69 -13.25
C ARG A 2 14.16 -4.48 -13.20
N ALA A 3 14.33 -3.50 -14.10
CA ALA A 3 13.51 -2.29 -14.13
C ALA A 3 12.03 -2.59 -14.46
N ILE A 4 11.76 -3.72 -15.10
CA ILE A 4 10.42 -4.17 -15.54
C ILE A 4 10.01 -5.49 -14.88
N SER A 5 10.75 -5.96 -13.88
CA SER A 5 10.40 -7.14 -13.09
C SER A 5 9.58 -6.73 -11.88
N ALA A 6 8.55 -7.50 -11.56
CA ALA A 6 7.65 -7.23 -10.46
C ALA A 6 8.29 -7.65 -9.13
N LEU A 7 8.31 -6.72 -8.17
CA LEU A 7 8.93 -6.90 -6.86
C LEU A 7 8.02 -6.29 -5.78
N PRO A 8 8.10 -6.74 -4.51
CA PRO A 8 7.42 -6.05 -3.43
C PRO A 8 7.90 -4.59 -3.33
N PRO A 9 7.03 -3.58 -3.47
CA PRO A 9 7.45 -2.17 -3.46
C PRO A 9 7.81 -1.66 -2.05
N GLY A 10 7.33 -2.33 -1.00
CA GLY A 10 7.48 -1.89 0.38
C GLY A 10 6.98 -0.46 0.59
N SER A 11 7.68 0.30 1.43
CA SER A 11 7.24 1.63 1.86
C SER A 11 7.08 2.66 0.73
N THR A 12 7.64 2.44 -0.46
CA THR A 12 7.39 3.31 -1.62
C THR A 12 5.92 3.31 -2.04
N PHE A 13 5.17 2.24 -1.71
CA PHE A 13 3.75 2.15 -1.98
C PHE A 13 2.89 3.08 -1.12
N LYS A 14 3.43 3.60 0.00
CA LYS A 14 2.66 4.42 0.97
C LYS A 14 2.07 5.69 0.36
N LEU A 15 2.62 6.23 -0.72
CA LEU A 15 2.01 7.37 -1.43
C LEU A 15 0.73 6.98 -2.18
N ILE A 16 0.66 5.78 -2.75
CA ILE A 16 -0.56 5.24 -3.39
C ILE A 16 -1.64 5.09 -2.31
N THR A 17 -1.29 4.49 -1.16
CA THR A 17 -2.19 4.36 -0.01
C THR A 17 -2.64 5.73 0.51
N ALA A 18 -1.72 6.70 0.65
CA ALA A 18 -2.04 8.05 1.11
C ALA A 18 -3.09 8.72 0.22
N LEU A 19 -2.87 8.70 -1.10
CA LEU A 19 -3.79 9.24 -2.10
C LEU A 19 -5.14 8.55 -2.09
N SER A 20 -5.17 7.24 -1.81
CA SER A 20 -6.41 6.47 -1.68
C SER A 20 -7.30 7.01 -0.57
N GLY A 21 -6.75 7.32 0.60
CA GLY A 21 -7.53 7.92 1.69
C GLY A 21 -7.91 9.38 1.47
N LEU A 22 -7.10 10.14 0.70
CA LEU A 22 -7.38 11.54 0.38
C LEU A 22 -8.46 11.69 -0.68
N ARG A 23 -8.40 10.88 -1.74
CA ARG A 23 -9.37 10.89 -2.85
C ARG A 23 -10.64 10.11 -2.53
N GLY A 24 -10.56 9.12 -1.65
CA GLY A 24 -11.69 8.29 -1.27
C GLY A 24 -12.83 9.10 -0.64
N THR A 25 -14.02 8.51 -0.60
CA THR A 25 -15.24 9.17 -0.09
C THR A 25 -15.17 9.58 1.38
N LYS A 26 -14.22 9.04 2.14
CA LYS A 26 -14.05 9.30 3.58
C LYS A 26 -13.20 10.52 3.92
N ASN A 27 -12.53 11.15 2.93
CA ASN A 27 -11.63 12.30 3.11
C ASN A 27 -10.77 12.22 4.39
N LEU A 28 -9.75 11.37 4.38
CA LEU A 28 -8.93 11.07 5.55
C LEU A 28 -7.80 12.08 5.80
N ALA A 29 -7.87 13.29 5.22
CA ALA A 29 -6.78 14.27 5.28
C ALA A 29 -6.38 14.66 6.72
N SER A 30 -7.34 14.73 7.64
CA SER A 30 -7.10 15.06 9.06
C SER A 30 -7.00 13.82 9.96
N ALA A 31 -6.95 12.61 9.39
CA ALA A 31 -6.88 11.39 10.16
C ALA A 31 -5.58 11.32 10.97
N LYS A 32 -5.71 10.90 12.23
CA LYS A 32 -4.59 10.61 13.12
C LYS A 32 -4.78 9.21 13.67
N TYR A 33 -3.68 8.46 13.72
CA TYR A 33 -3.67 7.10 14.25
C TYR A 33 -2.54 6.94 15.25
N SER A 34 -2.76 6.08 16.25
CA SER A 34 -1.76 5.75 17.26
C SER A 34 -0.84 4.65 16.74
N CYS A 35 0.47 4.85 16.88
CA CYS A 35 1.51 3.85 16.65
C CYS A 35 2.17 3.51 17.98
N GLY A 36 1.72 2.44 18.64
CA GLY A 36 2.34 1.88 19.84
C GLY A 36 3.45 0.86 19.56
N GLY A 37 4.12 0.96 18.40
CA GLY A 37 5.05 -0.05 17.88
C GLY A 37 4.40 -1.02 16.89
N GLY A 38 3.08 -1.00 16.72
CA GLY A 38 2.37 -1.86 15.79
C GLY A 38 0.86 -1.78 15.97
N VAL A 39 0.13 -2.69 15.33
CA VAL A 39 -1.34 -2.83 15.46
C VAL A 39 -1.69 -4.31 15.41
N SER A 40 -2.63 -4.76 16.24
CA SER A 40 -3.16 -6.12 16.17
C SER A 40 -4.32 -6.22 15.20
N TYR A 41 -4.31 -7.25 14.35
CA TYR A 41 -5.45 -7.67 13.54
C TYR A 41 -5.75 -9.14 13.86
N GLY A 42 -6.85 -9.38 14.58
CA GLY A 42 -7.12 -10.71 15.14
C GLY A 42 -6.08 -11.07 16.21
N ASP A 43 -5.47 -12.25 16.05
CA ASP A 43 -4.42 -12.80 16.90
C ASP A 43 -3.00 -12.40 16.47
N HIS A 44 -2.83 -11.71 15.33
CA HIS A 44 -1.53 -11.32 14.83
C HIS A 44 -1.20 -9.85 15.12
N PHE A 45 0.00 -9.62 15.66
CA PHE A 45 0.54 -8.28 15.87
C PHE A 45 1.40 -7.83 14.69
N PHE A 46 0.90 -6.87 13.93
CA PHE A 46 1.62 -6.26 12.81
C PHE A 46 2.55 -5.19 13.34
N GLN A 47 3.85 -5.50 13.34
CA GLN A 47 4.87 -4.60 13.84
C GLN A 47 5.06 -3.40 12.90
N CYS A 48 5.33 -2.24 13.47
CA CYS A 48 5.98 -1.14 12.79
C CYS A 48 7.50 -1.32 12.92
N TRP A 49 8.27 -0.86 11.93
CA TRP A 49 9.73 -0.99 11.93
C TRP A 49 10.43 -0.46 13.20
N VAL A 50 9.83 0.51 13.90
CA VAL A 50 10.37 1.05 15.17
C VAL A 50 10.24 0.11 16.36
N ASN A 51 9.40 -0.93 16.27
CA ASN A 51 9.16 -1.88 17.34
C ASN A 51 10.43 -2.63 17.75
N GLU A 52 11.25 -3.01 16.76
CA GLU A 52 12.55 -3.67 16.97
C GLU A 52 13.52 -2.81 17.78
N LYS A 53 13.29 -1.51 17.82
CA LYS A 53 14.07 -0.53 18.58
C LYS A 53 13.42 -0.16 19.92
N HIS A 54 12.38 -0.88 20.33
CA HIS A 54 11.55 -0.58 21.50
C HIS A 54 11.03 0.87 21.49
N TYR A 55 10.73 1.38 20.29
CA TYR A 55 10.30 2.76 20.06
C TYR A 55 8.91 2.82 19.45
N THR A 56 8.29 4.00 19.51
CA THR A 56 6.93 4.25 19.01
C THR A 56 6.86 5.61 18.33
N HIS A 57 6.00 5.77 17.32
CA HIS A 57 5.78 7.08 16.68
C HIS A 57 4.68 7.91 17.38
N GLY A 58 4.05 7.37 18.43
CA GLY A 58 2.93 8.01 19.12
C GLY A 58 1.70 8.19 18.21
N THR A 59 0.88 9.19 18.51
CA THR A 59 -0.24 9.56 17.63
C THR A 59 0.25 10.52 16.55
N ILE A 60 0.13 10.11 15.29
CA ILE A 60 0.73 10.81 14.15
C ILE A 60 -0.30 11.01 13.04
N GLY A 61 -0.16 12.12 12.30
CA GLY A 61 -0.99 12.43 11.11
C GLY A 61 -0.32 11.98 9.82
N LEU A 62 -1.05 12.04 8.70
CA LEU A 62 -0.60 11.54 7.39
C LEU A 62 0.76 12.09 6.95
N ALA A 63 0.96 13.41 7.03
CA ALA A 63 2.19 14.04 6.57
C ALA A 63 3.42 13.53 7.34
N ASP A 64 3.32 13.44 8.67
CA ASP A 64 4.43 12.96 9.50
C ASP A 64 4.61 11.44 9.38
N ALA A 65 3.52 10.69 9.20
CA ALA A 65 3.57 9.25 8.95
C ALA A 65 4.31 8.91 7.64
N ILE A 66 4.16 9.74 6.60
CA ILE A 66 4.96 9.62 5.36
C ILE A 66 6.43 9.89 5.67
N LYS A 67 6.76 10.98 6.38
CA LYS A 67 8.15 11.37 6.69
C LYS A 67 8.92 10.28 7.43
N VAL A 68 8.29 9.64 8.41
CA VAL A 68 8.92 8.59 9.24
C VAL A 68 8.57 7.18 8.80
N SER A 69 7.86 7.04 7.68
CA SER A 69 7.42 5.76 7.11
C SER A 69 6.70 4.87 8.15
N CYS A 70 5.76 5.42 8.92
CA CYS A 70 5.11 4.68 10.01
C CYS A 70 4.16 3.58 9.50
N ASP A 71 4.53 2.30 9.60
CA ASP A 71 3.69 1.19 9.14
C ASP A 71 2.36 1.10 9.91
N SER A 72 2.40 1.25 11.23
CA SER A 72 1.20 1.20 12.09
C SER A 72 0.13 2.22 11.66
N PHE A 73 0.55 3.43 11.27
CA PHE A 73 -0.34 4.43 10.70
C PHE A 73 -0.93 3.91 9.38
N PHE A 74 -0.10 3.43 8.45
CA PHE A 74 -0.56 2.99 7.13
C PHE A 74 -1.43 1.72 7.17
N TYR A 75 -1.24 0.82 8.14
CA TYR A 75 -2.16 -0.29 8.38
C TYR A 75 -3.58 0.22 8.66
N GLN A 76 -3.70 1.18 9.58
CA GLN A 76 -5.00 1.73 10.00
C GLN A 76 -5.60 2.64 8.93
N TYR A 77 -4.78 3.52 8.35
CA TYR A 77 -5.19 4.46 7.31
C TYR A 77 -5.65 3.74 6.04
N GLY A 78 -4.93 2.71 5.61
CA GLY A 78 -5.32 1.93 4.44
C GLY A 78 -6.56 1.07 4.66
N ASN A 79 -6.74 0.48 5.85
CA ASN A 79 -8.00 -0.16 6.22
C ASN A 79 -9.16 0.83 6.24
N ALA A 80 -8.95 2.05 6.75
CA ALA A 80 -9.95 3.09 6.74
C ALA A 80 -10.31 3.53 5.31
N ALA A 81 -9.31 3.69 4.43
CA ALA A 81 -9.51 4.01 3.01
C ALA A 81 -10.25 2.88 2.26
N GLY A 82 -9.95 1.62 2.60
CA GLY A 82 -10.54 0.43 2.00
C GLY A 82 -9.78 -0.04 0.76
N ILE A 83 -9.70 -1.36 0.58
CA ILE A 83 -8.94 -1.99 -0.51
C ILE A 83 -9.43 -1.54 -1.89
N GLN A 84 -10.74 -1.33 -2.08
CA GLN A 84 -11.29 -0.87 -3.34
C GLN A 84 -10.78 0.53 -3.72
N SER A 85 -10.56 1.40 -2.73
CA SER A 85 -9.99 2.72 -2.99
C SER A 85 -8.50 2.63 -3.34
N ILE A 86 -7.77 1.69 -2.74
CA ILE A 86 -6.36 1.43 -3.03
C ILE A 86 -6.19 0.87 -4.44
N ASP A 87 -7.02 -0.09 -4.83
CA ASP A 87 -7.04 -0.64 -6.19
C ASP A 87 -7.38 0.43 -7.23
N ALA A 88 -8.42 1.24 -6.97
CA ALA A 88 -8.81 2.30 -7.89
C ALA A 88 -7.68 3.31 -8.11
N VAL A 89 -6.99 3.74 -7.04
CA VAL A 89 -5.85 4.66 -7.15
C VAL A 89 -4.64 4.01 -7.78
N GLY A 90 -4.31 2.76 -7.42
CA GLY A 90 -3.24 1.99 -8.06
C GLY A 90 -3.43 1.91 -9.57
N LYS A 91 -4.64 1.54 -10.01
CA LYS A 91 -4.99 1.48 -11.43
C LYS A 91 -4.90 2.83 -12.13
N MET A 92 -5.40 3.90 -11.51
CA MET A 92 -5.28 5.26 -12.08
C MET A 92 -3.82 5.68 -12.26
N LEU A 93 -2.91 5.19 -11.41
CA LEU A 93 -1.47 5.45 -11.48
C LEU A 93 -0.70 4.42 -12.33
N GLY A 94 -1.40 3.52 -13.03
CA GLY A 94 -0.79 2.51 -13.89
C GLY A 94 -0.15 1.31 -13.16
N ILE A 95 -0.41 1.14 -11.86
CA ILE A 95 0.05 -0.02 -11.10
C ILE A 95 -0.81 -1.24 -11.47
N GLY A 96 -0.17 -2.38 -11.73
CA GLY A 96 -0.88 -3.60 -12.15
C GLY A 96 -1.16 -3.68 -13.64
N GLU A 97 -0.81 -2.64 -14.41
CA GLU A 97 -1.04 -2.52 -15.85
C GLU A 97 0.29 -2.44 -16.61
N GLU A 98 0.32 -2.82 -17.88
CA GLU A 98 1.50 -2.59 -18.72
C GLU A 98 1.74 -1.08 -18.91
N SER A 99 3.00 -0.67 -18.95
CA SER A 99 3.41 0.73 -19.10
C SER A 99 2.98 1.38 -20.42
N GLY A 100 2.61 0.57 -21.42
CA GLY A 100 2.35 1.02 -22.80
C GLY A 100 3.62 1.31 -23.61
N LEU A 101 4.80 1.13 -23.01
CA LEU A 101 6.07 1.17 -23.73
C LEU A 101 6.26 -0.14 -24.50
N GLN A 102 6.87 -0.07 -25.68
CA GLN A 102 7.14 -1.25 -26.52
C GLN A 102 8.34 -2.05 -25.96
N LEU A 103 8.14 -2.67 -24.80
CA LEU A 103 9.14 -3.42 -24.05
C LEU A 103 8.83 -4.91 -24.06
N THR A 104 9.84 -5.74 -24.36
CA THR A 104 9.70 -7.19 -24.28
C THR A 104 9.87 -7.67 -22.84
N GLY A 105 8.89 -8.41 -22.33
CA GLY A 105 8.97 -9.09 -21.02
C GLY A 105 8.68 -8.19 -19.82
N GLU A 106 7.85 -7.17 -20.00
CA GLU A 106 7.31 -6.39 -18.88
C GLU A 106 6.43 -7.28 -17.98
N GLN A 107 6.60 -7.15 -16.66
CA GLN A 107 5.75 -7.79 -15.69
C GLN A 107 4.84 -6.73 -15.06
N THR A 108 3.53 -6.92 -15.22
CA THR A 108 2.50 -6.02 -14.70
C THR A 108 2.40 -6.01 -13.18
N GLY A 109 2.95 -7.03 -12.51
CA GLY A 109 2.92 -7.15 -11.06
C GLY A 109 1.60 -7.70 -10.55
N ASN A 110 1.21 -7.26 -9.36
CA ASN A 110 0.02 -7.73 -8.67
C ASN A 110 -0.50 -6.67 -7.68
N MET A 111 -1.75 -6.26 -7.87
CA MET A 111 -2.53 -5.50 -6.91
C MET A 111 -3.57 -6.44 -6.31
N PRO A 112 -3.25 -7.09 -5.18
CA PRO A 112 -4.15 -8.10 -4.63
C PRO A 112 -5.36 -7.42 -3.99
N GLY A 113 -6.54 -7.99 -4.25
CA GLY A 113 -7.82 -7.60 -3.66
C GLY A 113 -8.72 -8.81 -3.44
N PRO A 114 -9.98 -8.61 -3.01
CA PRO A 114 -10.94 -9.69 -2.79
C PRO A 114 -11.13 -10.60 -4.01
N GLU A 115 -11.22 -10.03 -5.21
CA GLU A 115 -11.40 -10.77 -6.46
C GLU A 115 -10.16 -11.61 -6.80
N TRP A 116 -8.97 -11.04 -6.65
CA TRP A 116 -7.71 -11.76 -6.80
C TRP A 116 -7.61 -12.92 -5.81
N MET A 117 -7.96 -12.68 -4.54
CA MET A 117 -7.92 -13.70 -3.49
C MET A 117 -8.90 -14.84 -3.77
N GLN A 118 -10.09 -14.55 -4.30
CA GLN A 118 -11.07 -15.58 -4.65
C GLN A 118 -10.55 -16.54 -5.73
N ILE A 119 -9.72 -16.04 -6.65
CA ILE A 119 -9.13 -16.85 -7.74
C ILE A 119 -7.92 -17.64 -7.23
N HIS A 120 -7.01 -17.00 -6.50
CA HIS A 120 -5.71 -17.59 -6.13
C HIS A 120 -5.73 -18.33 -4.79
N HIS A 121 -6.63 -17.97 -3.88
CA HIS A 121 -6.76 -18.51 -2.52
C HIS A 121 -8.25 -18.70 -2.15
N PRO A 122 -9.01 -19.54 -2.88
CA PRO A 122 -10.48 -19.64 -2.74
C PRO A 122 -10.99 -20.10 -1.37
N GLN A 123 -10.10 -20.63 -0.52
CA GLN A 123 -10.42 -21.07 0.84
C GLN A 123 -10.24 -19.95 1.88
N GLU A 124 -9.66 -18.81 1.49
CA GLU A 124 -9.39 -17.67 2.36
C GLU A 124 -10.36 -16.52 2.05
N ARG A 125 -10.66 -15.71 3.08
CA ARG A 125 -11.49 -14.50 2.93
C ARG A 125 -10.63 -13.26 3.03
N TRP A 126 -10.96 -12.24 2.25
CA TRP A 126 -10.28 -10.96 2.33
C TRP A 126 -10.41 -10.35 3.73
N SER A 127 -9.28 -10.00 4.35
CA SER A 127 -9.23 -9.52 5.74
C SER A 127 -8.60 -8.13 5.87
N GLN A 128 -8.78 -7.53 7.04
CA GLN A 128 -8.11 -6.28 7.40
C GLN A 128 -6.58 -6.42 7.46
N ALA A 129 -6.09 -7.60 7.84
CA ALA A 129 -4.68 -7.95 7.83
C ALA A 129 -4.09 -7.95 6.41
N GLN A 130 -4.83 -8.50 5.43
CA GLN A 130 -4.42 -8.45 4.02
C GLN A 130 -4.44 -7.01 3.48
N THR A 131 -5.47 -6.23 3.80
CA THR A 131 -5.49 -4.79 3.46
C THR A 131 -4.32 -4.05 4.10
N ALA A 132 -3.97 -4.34 5.35
CA ALA A 132 -2.84 -3.73 6.05
C ALA A 132 -1.50 -4.04 5.33
N ASN A 133 -1.29 -5.28 4.89
CA ASN A 133 -0.11 -5.66 4.11
C ASN A 133 -0.01 -4.87 2.79
N VAL A 134 -1.11 -4.80 2.03
CA VAL A 134 -1.17 -4.02 0.78
C VAL A 134 -0.86 -2.55 1.02
N SER A 135 -1.39 -2.00 2.11
CA SER A 135 -1.26 -0.58 2.46
C SER A 135 0.18 -0.11 2.65
N ILE A 136 1.11 -1.04 2.89
CA ILE A 136 2.55 -0.78 3.00
C ILE A 136 3.38 -1.46 1.90
N GLY A 137 2.74 -1.92 0.82
CA GLY A 137 3.42 -2.52 -0.32
C GLY A 137 4.01 -3.90 -0.05
N GLN A 138 3.41 -4.68 0.86
CA GLN A 138 3.82 -6.03 1.23
C GLN A 138 2.71 -7.06 0.91
N GLY A 139 2.90 -8.29 1.41
CA GLY A 139 2.02 -9.42 1.11
C GLY A 139 2.16 -9.86 -0.34
N TYR A 140 1.05 -9.93 -1.05
CA TYR A 140 1.02 -10.29 -2.47
C TYR A 140 1.20 -9.09 -3.41
N THR A 141 1.42 -7.88 -2.88
CA THR A 141 1.61 -6.67 -3.70
C THR A 141 2.94 -6.75 -4.44
N LEU A 142 2.89 -6.68 -5.77
CA LEU A 142 4.08 -6.68 -6.63
C LEU A 142 3.97 -5.53 -7.64
N VAL A 143 5.04 -4.77 -7.80
CA VAL A 143 5.09 -3.61 -8.70
C VAL A 143 6.48 -3.56 -9.33
N SER A 144 6.57 -3.17 -10.60
CA SER A 144 7.88 -2.95 -11.23
C SER A 144 8.45 -1.57 -10.88
N PRO A 145 9.80 -1.40 -10.84
CA PRO A 145 10.39 -0.09 -10.68
C PRO A 145 9.92 0.94 -11.72
N LEU A 146 9.65 0.51 -12.95
CA LEU A 146 9.10 1.37 -14.00
C LEU A 146 7.70 1.89 -13.64
N GLN A 147 6.79 1.02 -13.19
CA GLN A 147 5.45 1.42 -12.75
C GLN A 147 5.51 2.42 -11.57
N LEU A 148 6.39 2.20 -10.59
CA LEU A 148 6.59 3.16 -9.49
C LEU A 148 7.10 4.51 -9.98
N ALA A 149 8.05 4.53 -10.91
CA ALA A 149 8.57 5.77 -11.49
C ALA A 149 7.48 6.56 -12.22
N MET A 150 6.64 5.88 -13.00
CA MET A 150 5.50 6.49 -13.69
C MET A 150 4.45 7.02 -12.70
N ALA A 151 4.09 6.24 -11.69
CA ALA A 151 3.17 6.66 -10.64
C ALA A 151 3.67 7.91 -9.92
N TYR A 152 4.94 7.95 -9.52
CA TYR A 152 5.51 9.12 -8.86
C TYR A 152 5.59 10.35 -9.78
N ALA A 153 5.89 10.16 -11.06
CA ALA A 153 5.86 11.24 -12.05
C ALA A 153 4.45 11.83 -12.19
N MET A 154 3.41 11.00 -12.24
CA MET A 154 2.01 11.46 -12.24
C MET A 154 1.67 12.24 -10.97
N ILE A 155 2.02 11.71 -9.80
CA ILE A 155 1.78 12.38 -8.52
C ILE A 155 2.44 13.76 -8.46
N ALA A 156 3.67 13.90 -8.99
CA ALA A 156 4.40 15.14 -9.00
C ALA A 156 3.83 16.19 -9.98
N ASN A 157 3.25 15.74 -11.09
CA ASN A 157 2.76 16.61 -12.17
C ASN A 157 1.28 17.03 -12.01
N GLY A 158 0.48 16.26 -11.26
CA GLY A 158 -0.98 16.46 -11.14
C GLY A 158 -1.76 15.94 -12.33
#